data_AF-E5AWY2-F1
#
_entry.id   AF-E5AWY2-F1
#
_cell.length_a   1.000
_cell.length_b   1.000
_cell.length_c   1.000
_cell.angle_alpha   90.00
_cell.angle_beta   90.00
_cell.angle_gamma   90.00
#
_symmetry.space_group_name_H-M   'P 1'
#
loop_
_entity.id
_entity.type
_entity.pdbx_description
1 polymer ?
#
loop_
_entity_poly.entity_id
_entity_poly.type
_entity_poly.pdbx_seq_one_letter_code
_entity_poly.pdbx_strand_id
1 'polypeptide(L)'
;VEHDPMEIWATQYSVLQEVMAKCNITQENIAAIGITNQRETTIVWDKNTGVPIYNAIVWQCRRTADICDELKERDGLVDYIRENTGLVLDAYFSGTKIKWILDNVEGAREKAEKGELLFGTVDSWLVWKLTNGKVHVTDYTNASRTMIFNIKNLEWDERMLKEL
;
A
#
# COMPACT_ATOMS: atom_id res chain seq x y z
N VAL A 1 -14.71 -3.11 -3.35
CA VAL A 1 -14.61 -1.94 -2.44
C VAL A 1 -13.38 -1.15 -2.82
N GLU A 2 -13.56 0.13 -3.08
CA GLU A 2 -12.52 1.08 -3.50
C GLU A 2 -12.71 2.38 -2.73
N HIS A 3 -11.62 3.13 -2.54
CA HIS A 3 -11.66 4.52 -2.09
C HIS A 3 -10.87 5.39 -3.07
N ASP A 4 -11.25 6.66 -3.21
CA ASP A 4 -10.43 7.63 -3.91
C ASP A 4 -9.21 8.00 -3.02
N PRO A 5 -7.95 7.77 -3.46
CA PRO A 5 -6.77 8.13 -2.69
C PRO A 5 -6.65 9.64 -2.43
N MET A 6 -7.20 10.47 -3.32
CA MET A 6 -7.23 11.92 -3.16
C MET A 6 -8.27 12.35 -2.12
N GLU A 7 -9.39 11.63 -1.99
CA GLU A 7 -10.34 11.83 -0.90
C GLU A 7 -9.75 11.39 0.45
N ILE A 8 -9.03 10.26 0.50
CA ILE A 8 -8.27 9.84 1.69
C ILE A 8 -7.32 10.96 2.13
N TRP A 9 -6.56 11.54 1.19
CA TRP A 9 -5.66 12.64 1.47
C TRP A 9 -6.40 13.90 1.95
N ALA A 10 -7.42 14.33 1.21
CA ALA A 10 -8.14 15.57 1.47
C ALA A 10 -8.83 15.54 2.84
N THR A 11 -9.52 14.44 3.15
CA THR A 11 -10.20 14.27 4.43
C THR A 11 -9.21 14.21 5.59
N GLN A 12 -8.12 13.45 5.45
CA GLN A 12 -7.11 13.33 6.50
C GLN A 12 -6.38 14.65 6.77
N TYR A 13 -6.05 15.41 5.72
CA TYR A 13 -5.42 16.72 5.86
C TYR A 13 -6.38 17.77 6.43
N SER A 14 -7.65 17.75 6.01
CA SER A 14 -8.68 18.66 6.51
C SER A 14 -8.87 18.53 8.02
N VAL A 15 -9.00 17.31 8.54
CA VAL A 15 -9.20 17.10 9.99
C VAL A 15 -7.96 17.46 10.81
N LEU A 16 -6.75 17.32 10.24
CA LEU A 16 -5.51 17.82 10.84
C LEU A 16 -5.54 19.35 10.99
N GLN A 17 -5.90 20.07 9.93
CA GLN A 17 -6.00 21.54 9.98
C GLN A 17 -7.12 21.98 10.94
N GLU A 18 -8.25 21.27 10.94
CA GLU A 18 -9.40 21.57 11.81
C GLU A 18 -9.05 21.45 13.29
N VAL A 19 -8.35 20.37 13.70
CA VAL A 19 -7.96 20.19 15.11
C VAL A 19 -6.94 21.23 15.56
N MET A 20 -6.00 21.62 14.69
CA MET A 20 -5.05 22.69 14.99
C MET A 20 -5.77 24.02 15.20
N ALA A 21 -6.72 24.36 14.33
CA ALA A 21 -7.53 25.57 14.44
C ALA A 21 -8.40 25.56 15.72
N LYS A 22 -9.06 24.43 16.03
CA LYS A 22 -9.88 24.27 17.25
C LYS A 22 -9.07 24.42 18.53
N CYS A 23 -7.83 23.93 18.54
CA CYS A 23 -6.93 24.06 19.68
C CYS A 23 -6.17 25.40 19.70
N ASN A 24 -6.33 26.23 18.68
CA ASN A 24 -5.58 27.48 18.49
C ASN A 24 -4.06 27.30 18.60
N ILE A 25 -3.53 26.25 17.95
CA ILE A 25 -2.10 25.95 17.89
C ILE A 25 -1.59 26.03 16.46
N THR A 26 -0.29 26.29 16.31
CA THR A 26 0.42 26.22 15.03
C THR A 26 1.29 24.96 14.97
N GLN A 27 1.88 24.70 13.80
CA GLN A 27 2.82 23.59 13.62
C GLN A 27 4.03 23.66 14.56
N GLU A 28 4.41 24.85 15.03
CA GLU A 28 5.53 25.05 15.97
C GLU A 28 5.24 24.49 17.36
N ASN A 29 3.96 24.29 17.71
CA ASN A 29 3.55 23.67 18.96
C ASN A 29 3.53 22.14 18.92
N ILE A 30 3.75 21.53 17.75
CA ILE A 30 3.62 20.09 17.55
C ILE A 30 5.01 19.47 17.55
N ALA A 31 5.32 18.68 18.58
CA ALA A 31 6.62 18.02 18.70
C ALA A 31 6.82 16.91 17.65
N ALA A 32 5.74 16.17 17.32
CA ALA A 32 5.77 15.07 16.37
C ALA A 32 4.35 14.74 15.85
N ILE A 33 4.29 14.01 14.74
CA ILE A 33 3.05 13.45 14.18
C ILE A 33 3.17 11.93 14.18
N GLY A 34 2.20 11.25 14.80
CA GLY A 34 2.03 9.80 14.71
C GLY A 34 1.06 9.44 13.59
N ILE A 35 1.39 8.41 12.81
CA ILE A 35 0.54 7.92 11.72
C ILE A 35 0.08 6.50 12.03
N THR A 36 -1.22 6.27 11.89
CA THR A 36 -1.83 4.94 11.89
C THR A 36 -2.91 4.93 10.81
N ASN A 37 -3.26 3.75 10.30
CA ASN A 37 -4.06 3.63 9.09
C ASN A 37 -4.83 2.32 9.04
N GLN A 38 -5.86 2.28 8.18
CA GLN A 38 -6.40 1.01 7.71
C GLN A 38 -5.30 0.26 6.95
N ARG A 39 -5.05 -0.98 7.35
CA ARG A 39 -4.00 -1.83 6.77
C ARG A 39 -4.47 -2.46 5.45
N GLU A 40 -3.54 -3.12 4.77
CA GLU A 40 -3.66 -3.85 3.48
C GLU A 40 -4.10 -3.02 2.26
N THR A 41 -4.88 -1.95 2.43
CA THR A 41 -5.39 -1.09 1.37
C THR A 41 -4.25 -0.57 0.50
N THR A 42 -4.36 -0.80 -0.80
CA THR A 42 -3.26 -0.66 -1.77
C THR A 42 -3.47 0.55 -2.66
N ILE A 43 -2.46 1.42 -2.73
CA ILE A 43 -2.43 2.61 -3.58
C ILE A 43 -1.19 2.54 -4.47
N VAL A 44 -1.36 2.83 -5.76
CA VAL A 44 -0.26 2.97 -6.71
C VAL A 44 -0.38 4.33 -7.39
N TRP A 45 0.70 5.09 -7.43
CA TRP A 45 0.72 6.43 -7.99
C TRP A 45 1.97 6.69 -8.83
N ASP A 46 1.86 7.65 -9.72
CA ASP A 46 2.96 8.13 -10.53
C ASP A 46 3.92 8.97 -9.67
N LYS A 47 5.19 8.58 -9.65
CA LYS A 47 6.25 9.17 -8.82
C LYS A 47 6.48 10.66 -9.10
N ASN A 48 6.32 11.06 -10.36
CA ASN A 48 6.67 12.40 -10.83
C ASN A 48 5.52 13.39 -10.62
N THR A 49 4.29 12.91 -10.82
CA THR A 49 3.08 13.74 -10.72
C THR A 49 2.40 13.66 -9.36
N GLY A 50 2.62 12.58 -8.60
CA GLY A 50 1.90 12.30 -7.36
C GLY A 50 0.43 11.94 -7.55
N VAL A 51 0.03 11.61 -8.79
CA VAL A 51 -1.34 11.27 -9.17
C VAL A 51 -1.52 9.75 -9.07
N PRO A 52 -2.54 9.25 -8.36
CA PRO A 52 -2.87 7.83 -8.36
C PRO A 52 -3.22 7.34 -9.76
N ILE A 53 -2.72 6.17 -10.14
CA ILE A 53 -3.05 5.57 -11.45
C ILE A 53 -4.35 4.76 -11.42
N TYR A 54 -4.85 4.49 -10.21
CA TYR A 54 -6.10 3.79 -9.94
C TYR A 54 -6.60 4.15 -8.53
N ASN A 55 -7.85 3.84 -8.24
CA ASN A 55 -8.40 3.96 -6.89
C ASN A 55 -7.64 3.08 -5.88
N ALA A 56 -7.71 3.44 -4.60
CA ALA A 56 -7.22 2.58 -3.53
C ALA A 56 -8.06 1.30 -3.48
N ILE A 57 -7.43 0.14 -3.65
CA ILE A 57 -8.13 -1.14 -3.51
C ILE A 57 -8.15 -1.50 -2.02
N VAL A 58 -9.33 -1.42 -1.43
CA VAL A 58 -9.54 -1.61 0.02
C VAL A 58 -9.33 -3.08 0.40
N TRP A 59 -8.89 -3.30 1.63
CA TRP A 59 -8.66 -4.62 2.23
C TRP A 59 -9.85 -5.59 2.08
N GLN A 60 -11.09 -5.10 2.19
CA GLN A 60 -12.31 -5.91 2.00
C GLN A 60 -12.54 -6.38 0.56
N CYS A 61 -11.86 -5.80 -0.42
CA CYS A 61 -12.15 -6.08 -1.82
C CYS A 61 -11.74 -7.51 -2.20
N ARG A 62 -12.69 -8.28 -2.73
CA ARG A 62 -12.53 -9.68 -3.16
C ARG A 62 -12.11 -9.89 -4.62
N ARG A 63 -11.79 -8.82 -5.37
CA ARG A 63 -11.57 -8.89 -6.83
C ARG A 63 -10.40 -9.79 -7.23
N THR A 64 -9.47 -10.02 -6.31
CA THR A 64 -8.26 -10.80 -6.55
C THR A 64 -8.39 -12.25 -6.08
N ALA A 65 -9.63 -12.72 -5.83
CA ALA A 65 -9.89 -14.11 -5.47
C ALA A 65 -9.36 -15.08 -6.53
N ASP A 66 -9.60 -14.80 -7.82
CA ASP A 66 -9.13 -15.66 -8.91
C ASP A 66 -7.58 -15.70 -8.97
N ILE A 67 -6.92 -14.55 -8.77
CA ILE A 67 -5.45 -14.48 -8.63
C ILE A 67 -4.97 -15.34 -7.45
N CYS A 68 -5.68 -15.31 -6.31
CA CYS A 68 -5.35 -16.17 -5.18
C CYS A 68 -5.54 -17.65 -5.51
N ASP A 69 -6.55 -18.02 -6.27
CA ASP A 69 -6.79 -19.40 -6.67
C ASP A 69 -5.69 -19.90 -7.63
N GLU A 70 -5.28 -19.07 -8.60
CA GLU A 70 -4.12 -19.36 -9.46
C GLU A 70 -2.82 -19.56 -8.68
N LEU A 71 -2.59 -18.75 -7.63
CA LEU A 71 -1.41 -18.87 -6.77
C LEU A 71 -1.45 -20.14 -5.90
N LYS A 72 -2.63 -20.67 -5.54
CA LYS A 72 -2.75 -21.91 -4.75
C LYS A 72 -2.29 -23.14 -5.54
N GLU A 73 -2.47 -23.12 -6.85
CA GLU A 73 -2.06 -24.21 -7.75
C GLU A 73 -0.53 -24.26 -7.95
N ARG A 74 0.22 -23.27 -7.46
CA ARG A 74 1.69 -23.26 -7.53
C ARG A 74 2.28 -24.09 -6.40
N ASP A 75 3.03 -25.13 -6.77
CA ASP A 75 3.63 -26.10 -5.85
C ASP A 75 4.40 -25.42 -4.70
N GLY A 76 3.94 -25.69 -3.47
CA GLY A 76 4.55 -25.23 -2.22
C GLY A 76 4.42 -23.73 -1.93
N LEU A 77 3.72 -22.94 -2.75
CA LEU A 77 3.61 -21.49 -2.53
C LEU A 77 2.75 -21.15 -1.31
N VAL A 78 1.67 -21.89 -1.06
CA VAL A 78 0.79 -21.67 0.10
C VAL A 78 1.55 -21.82 1.42
N ASP A 79 2.33 -22.88 1.56
CA ASP A 79 3.14 -23.12 2.76
C ASP A 79 4.27 -22.11 2.87
N TYR A 80 4.90 -21.73 1.74
CA TYR A 80 5.92 -20.70 1.71
C TYR A 80 5.39 -19.34 2.19
N ILE A 81 4.22 -18.91 1.72
CA ILE A 81 3.57 -17.66 2.15
C ILE A 81 3.33 -17.69 3.65
N ARG A 82 2.73 -18.78 4.15
CA ARG A 82 2.45 -18.93 5.59
C ARG A 82 3.73 -18.87 6.42
N GLU A 83 4.77 -19.55 5.98
CA GLU A 83 6.02 -19.62 6.71
C GLU A 83 6.78 -18.28 6.72
N ASN A 84 6.84 -17.57 5.58
CA ASN A 84 7.69 -16.40 5.41
C ASN A 84 6.99 -15.07 5.72
N THR A 85 5.66 -15.02 5.58
CA THR A 85 4.87 -13.80 5.81
C THR A 85 3.95 -13.92 7.05
N GLY A 86 3.69 -15.14 7.53
CA GLY A 86 2.70 -15.40 8.58
C GLY A 86 1.24 -15.28 8.11
N LEU A 87 1.01 -15.07 6.80
CA LEU A 87 -0.31 -14.82 6.23
C LEU A 87 -0.88 -16.07 5.58
N VAL A 88 -2.19 -16.04 5.35
CA VAL A 88 -2.87 -17.00 4.46
C VAL A 88 -2.92 -16.42 3.05
N LEU A 89 -3.07 -17.27 2.04
CA LEU A 89 -3.30 -16.79 0.68
C LEU A 89 -4.78 -16.40 0.51
N ASP A 90 -5.04 -15.10 0.53
CA ASP A 90 -6.39 -14.55 0.43
C ASP A 90 -6.38 -13.13 -0.18
N ALA A 91 -7.49 -12.75 -0.82
CA ALA A 91 -7.67 -11.45 -1.45
C ALA A 91 -7.63 -10.27 -0.46
N TYR A 92 -7.57 -10.51 0.85
CA TYR A 92 -7.42 -9.51 1.89
C TYR A 92 -6.12 -8.69 1.76
N PHE A 93 -5.00 -9.32 1.36
CA PHE A 93 -3.66 -8.72 1.41
C PHE A 93 -3.26 -7.92 0.15
N SER A 94 -2.25 -7.07 0.29
CA SER A 94 -1.88 -6.07 -0.73
C SER A 94 -1.27 -6.66 -2.00
N GLY A 95 -0.44 -7.71 -1.90
CA GLY A 95 0.34 -8.25 -3.02
C GLY A 95 -0.49 -8.55 -4.27
N THR A 96 -1.63 -9.22 -4.10
CA THR A 96 -2.52 -9.52 -5.24
C THR A 96 -3.21 -8.27 -5.80
N LYS A 97 -3.44 -7.25 -4.98
CA LYS A 97 -4.02 -5.96 -5.40
C LYS A 97 -3.01 -5.14 -6.21
N ILE A 98 -1.72 -5.19 -5.83
CA ILE A 98 -0.63 -4.59 -6.61
C ILE A 98 -0.59 -5.23 -7.99
N LYS A 99 -0.53 -6.56 -8.04
CA LYS A 99 -0.57 -7.33 -9.29
C LYS A 99 -1.76 -6.92 -10.15
N TRP A 100 -2.97 -6.90 -9.57
CA TRP A 100 -4.18 -6.54 -10.29
C TRP A 100 -4.09 -5.14 -10.93
N ILE A 101 -3.59 -4.13 -10.20
CA ILE A 101 -3.43 -2.78 -10.76
C ILE A 101 -2.44 -2.80 -11.92
N LEU A 102 -1.28 -3.45 -11.76
CA LEU A 102 -0.26 -3.48 -12.79
C LEU A 102 -0.69 -4.24 -14.05
N ASP A 103 -1.56 -5.23 -13.92
CA ASP A 103 -2.06 -6.05 -15.03
C ASP A 103 -3.29 -5.43 -15.72
N ASN A 104 -4.07 -4.60 -15.03
CA ASN A 104 -5.34 -4.06 -15.56
C ASN A 104 -5.28 -2.58 -15.96
N VAL A 105 -4.34 -1.80 -15.43
CA VAL A 105 -4.16 -0.40 -15.81
C VAL A 105 -3.19 -0.31 -16.98
N GLU A 106 -3.66 0.22 -18.11
CA GLU A 106 -2.87 0.32 -19.34
C GLU A 106 -1.54 1.05 -19.10
N GLY A 107 -0.44 0.41 -19.51
CA GLY A 107 0.92 0.92 -19.34
C GLY A 107 1.47 0.92 -17.91
N ALA A 108 0.72 0.45 -16.91
CA ALA A 108 1.17 0.48 -15.51
C ALA A 108 2.40 -0.40 -15.27
N ARG A 109 2.42 -1.62 -15.82
CA ARG A 109 3.58 -2.52 -15.72
C ARG A 109 4.84 -1.88 -16.29
N GLU A 110 4.78 -1.34 -17.50
CA GLU A 110 5.94 -0.70 -18.13
C GLU A 110 6.48 0.50 -17.34
N LYS A 111 5.58 1.32 -16.78
CA LYS A 111 5.97 2.44 -15.91
C LYS A 111 6.57 1.97 -14.59
N ALA A 112 6.05 0.89 -14.00
CA ALA A 112 6.60 0.29 -12.80
C ALA A 112 8.04 -0.21 -13.02
N GLU A 113 8.29 -0.93 -14.13
CA GLU A 113 9.63 -1.40 -14.50
C GLU A 113 10.63 -0.26 -14.75
N LYS A 114 10.14 0.91 -15.19
CA LYS A 114 10.94 2.13 -15.32
C LYS A 114 11.17 2.88 -13.99
N GLY A 115 10.58 2.41 -12.89
CA GLY A 115 10.63 3.08 -11.60
C GLY A 115 9.82 4.39 -11.54
N GLU A 116 8.85 4.55 -12.44
CA GLU A 116 7.97 5.72 -12.54
C GLU A 116 6.72 5.60 -11.67
N LEU A 117 6.41 4.39 -11.16
CA LEU A 117 5.32 4.16 -10.22
C LEU A 117 5.85 3.85 -8.83
N LEU A 118 5.10 4.30 -7.82
CA LEU A 118 5.30 3.94 -6.43
C LEU A 118 4.08 3.18 -5.93
N PHE A 119 4.33 2.15 -5.12
CA PHE A 119 3.33 1.43 -4.33
C PHE A 119 3.39 1.91 -2.87
N GLY A 120 2.25 1.93 -2.21
CA GLY A 120 2.18 2.09 -0.77
C GLY A 120 0.88 1.56 -0.17
N THR A 121 0.98 1.12 1.09
CA THR A 121 -0.16 1.14 2.00
C THR A 121 -0.52 2.59 2.36
N VAL A 122 -1.63 2.78 3.07
CA VAL A 122 -2.16 4.13 3.35
C VAL A 122 -1.18 5.00 4.14
N ASP A 123 -0.38 4.43 5.05
CA ASP A 123 0.70 5.14 5.75
C ASP A 123 1.75 5.71 4.79
N SER A 124 2.26 4.88 3.86
CA SER A 124 3.22 5.32 2.84
C SER A 124 2.66 6.43 1.97
N TRP A 125 1.39 6.33 1.56
CA TRP A 125 0.71 7.38 0.80
C TRP A 125 0.65 8.68 1.59
N LEU A 126 0.21 8.64 2.85
CA LEU A 126 0.09 9.83 3.69
C LEU A 126 1.46 10.48 3.96
N VAL A 127 2.49 9.70 4.29
CA VAL A 127 3.86 10.23 4.48
C VAL A 127 4.37 10.87 3.19
N TRP A 128 4.16 10.22 2.05
CA TRP A 128 4.58 10.75 0.75
C TRP A 128 3.89 12.08 0.44
N LYS A 129 2.58 12.20 0.69
CA LYS A 129 1.83 13.46 0.51
C LYS A 129 2.27 14.55 1.49
N LEU A 130 2.40 14.23 2.78
CA LEU A 130 2.83 15.17 3.82
C LEU A 130 4.25 15.72 3.57
N THR A 131 5.12 14.91 2.98
CA THR A 131 6.50 15.29 2.67
C THR A 131 6.68 15.85 1.26
N ASN A 132 5.59 16.05 0.52
CA ASN A 132 5.61 16.50 -0.87
C ASN A 132 6.55 15.67 -1.75
N GLY A 133 6.46 14.35 -1.60
CA GLY A 133 7.21 13.35 -2.36
C GLY A 133 8.66 13.12 -1.95
N LYS A 134 9.14 13.77 -0.88
CA LYS A 134 10.53 13.60 -0.41
C LYS A 134 10.80 12.26 0.26
N VAL A 135 9.81 11.67 0.92
CA VAL A 135 9.98 10.43 1.68
C VAL A 135 8.95 9.39 1.24
N HIS A 136 9.43 8.22 0.86
CA HIS A 136 8.62 7.04 0.57
C HIS A 136 9.04 5.93 1.54
N VAL A 137 8.18 5.62 2.52
CA VAL A 137 8.52 4.72 3.63
C VAL A 137 7.26 4.02 4.15
N THR A 138 7.44 2.86 4.77
CA THR A 138 6.44 2.11 5.56
C THR A 138 7.13 1.60 6.83
N ASP A 139 6.35 1.27 7.85
CA ASP A 139 6.87 0.56 9.01
C ASP A 139 6.75 -0.98 8.85
N TYR A 140 7.38 -1.74 9.76
CA TYR A 140 7.31 -3.21 9.76
C TYR A 140 5.88 -3.74 9.92
N THR A 141 5.05 -3.07 10.71
CA THR A 141 3.69 -3.54 10.96
C THR A 141 2.83 -3.43 9.70
N ASN A 142 2.89 -2.32 8.94
CA ASN A 142 2.23 -2.22 7.64
C ASN A 142 2.85 -3.14 6.59
N ALA A 143 4.19 -3.19 6.50
CA ALA A 143 4.90 -4.03 5.53
C ALA A 143 4.53 -5.52 5.66
N SER A 144 4.42 -6.02 6.90
CA SER A 144 4.02 -7.41 7.19
C SER A 144 2.63 -7.80 6.65
N ARG A 145 1.80 -6.83 6.25
CA ARG A 145 0.44 -7.07 5.72
C ARG A 145 0.39 -7.12 4.20
N THR A 146 1.51 -6.87 3.54
CA THR A 146 1.56 -6.75 2.09
C THR A 146 1.64 -8.10 1.38
N MET A 147 1.99 -9.18 2.10
CA MET A 147 2.28 -10.51 1.54
C MET A 147 3.54 -10.55 0.65
N ILE A 148 4.21 -9.41 0.44
CA ILE A 148 5.49 -9.32 -0.29
C ILE A 148 6.66 -8.97 0.66
N PHE A 149 6.44 -9.05 1.97
CA PHE A 149 7.44 -8.78 3.01
C PHE A 149 7.69 -10.04 3.85
N ASN A 150 8.95 -10.42 3.99
CA ASN A 150 9.39 -11.55 4.79
C ASN A 150 9.56 -11.13 6.26
N ILE A 151 8.72 -11.67 7.15
CA ILE A 151 8.71 -11.29 8.57
C ILE A 151 9.83 -11.92 9.38
N LYS A 152 10.54 -12.92 8.83
CA LYS A 152 11.70 -13.55 9.49
C LYS A 152 12.98 -12.75 9.24
N ASN A 153 13.19 -12.35 7.99
CA ASN A 153 14.38 -11.60 7.56
C ASN A 153 14.21 -10.08 7.68
N LEU A 154 12.97 -9.60 7.84
CA LEU A 154 12.61 -8.18 7.90
C LEU A 154 12.98 -7.41 6.62
N GLU A 155 12.78 -8.04 5.47
CA GLU A 155 13.04 -7.49 4.14
C GLU A 155 11.94 -7.88 3.14
N TRP A 156 11.92 -7.23 1.97
CA TRP A 156 11.00 -7.62 0.89
C TRP A 156 11.34 -9.02 0.37
N ASP A 157 10.32 -9.82 0.10
CA ASP A 157 10.47 -11.22 -0.27
C ASP A 157 10.58 -11.36 -1.80
N GLU A 158 11.80 -11.60 -2.28
CA GLU A 158 12.12 -11.74 -3.71
C GLU A 158 11.33 -12.84 -4.43
N ARG A 159 10.96 -13.91 -3.73
CA ARG A 159 10.11 -14.95 -4.34
C ARG A 159 8.71 -14.39 -4.54
N MET A 160 8.13 -13.79 -3.50
CA MET A 160 6.79 -13.20 -3.62
C MET A 160 6.70 -12.11 -4.68
N LEU A 161 7.75 -11.29 -4.84
CA LEU A 161 7.83 -10.27 -5.90
C LEU A 161 7.87 -10.88 -7.32
N LYS A 162 8.46 -12.06 -7.49
CA LYS A 162 8.49 -12.77 -8.79
C LYS A 162 7.20 -13.52 -9.10
N GLU A 163 6.51 -14.00 -8.07
CA GLU A 163 5.29 -14.79 -8.24
C GLU A 163 4.06 -13.92 -8.59
N LEU A 164 4.11 -12.61 -8.31
CA LEU A 164 3.01 -11.63 -8.48
C LEU A 164 3.21 -10.71 -9.69
#